data_AF-A0A8H4SVM5-F1
#
_entry.id   AF-A0A8H4SVM5-F1
#
_cell.length_a   1.000
_cell.length_b   1.000
_cell.length_c   1.000
_cell.angle_alpha   90.00
_cell.angle_beta   90.00
_cell.angle_gamma   90.00
#
_symmetry.space_group_name_H-M   'P 1'
#
loop_
_entity.id
_entity.type
_entity.pdbx_description
1 polymer ?
#
loop_
_entity_poly.entity_id
_entity_poly.type
_entity_poly.pdbx_seq_one_letter_code
_entity_poly.pdbx_strand_id
1 'polypeptide(L)'
;MTDQQQPHYYARLKASENRGIGGPPPTTLRAQPDSENDGVDRRRPLTVEKETRRQDWHNMDMSGQGLRNLAPELFKYQFLNELYIASNKLTRLPNAIGELRQLRHLDASYNQIAEIPPEIGMCTYLKNLLLFSNNIQQLPFELGSLHLLEMLGIEGNPLEQDVKHEIMEKGTKSLINALKEGAPIPLAPAHRKPIVIQEDVSPNLERIKVFSWNILCDKYATPQTYGYTPTGALNWEYRKDCILEELRIRDADFLALQEVSTDAFKEDLSPDLAQMDYKGVHWPKSRAKTMSEKDAQSVDGCAVFYKQSKFILLDKQLIEFATIAINRPDM
;
A
#
# COMPACT_ATOMS: atom_id res chain seq x y z
N MET A 1 8.84 -10.58 16.10
CA MET A 1 9.42 -9.33 15.55
C MET A 1 9.48 -9.48 14.04
N THR A 2 8.45 -9.01 13.33
CA THR A 2 8.46 -8.95 11.86
C THR A 2 9.13 -7.63 11.49
N ASP A 3 10.31 -7.73 10.88
CA ASP A 3 11.16 -6.60 10.56
C ASP A 3 10.45 -5.67 9.56
N GLN A 4 10.23 -4.41 9.93
CA GLN A 4 9.49 -3.42 9.13
C GLN A 4 10.21 -3.06 7.82
N GLN A 5 11.44 -3.55 7.63
CA GLN A 5 12.28 -3.29 6.46
C GLN A 5 12.08 -4.28 5.31
N GLN A 6 11.15 -5.24 5.41
CA GLN A 6 10.91 -6.16 4.30
C GLN A 6 10.20 -5.47 3.11
N PRO A 7 10.61 -5.79 1.86
CA PRO A 7 9.89 -5.37 0.67
C PRO A 7 8.40 -5.75 0.74
N HIS A 8 7.51 -4.86 0.33
CA HIS A 8 6.05 -5.04 0.33
C HIS A 8 5.40 -5.30 1.70
N TYR A 9 6.06 -4.95 2.81
CA TYR A 9 5.45 -5.05 4.15
C TYR A 9 4.12 -4.28 4.23
N TYR A 10 4.07 -3.05 3.69
CA TYR A 10 2.88 -2.22 3.72
C TYR A 10 1.77 -2.65 2.74
N ALA A 11 2.13 -3.21 1.58
CA ALA A 11 1.16 -3.75 0.64
C ALA A 11 0.44 -5.00 1.21
N ARG A 12 1.17 -5.83 1.98
CA ARG A 12 0.60 -7.00 2.67
C ARG A 12 -0.37 -6.62 3.79
N LEU A 13 -0.07 -5.55 4.54
CA LEU A 13 -0.96 -5.03 5.59
C LEU A 13 -2.27 -4.43 5.02
N LYS A 14 -2.18 -3.68 3.93
CA LYS A 14 -3.36 -3.09 3.26
C LYS A 14 -4.30 -4.15 2.67
N ALA A 15 -3.76 -5.25 2.13
CA ALA A 15 -4.57 -6.34 1.58
C ALA A 15 -5.43 -7.05 2.64
N SER A 16 -4.99 -7.11 3.90
CA SER A 16 -5.77 -7.69 4.99
C SER A 16 -6.93 -6.79 5.47
N GLU A 17 -6.79 -5.46 5.38
CA GLU A 17 -7.84 -4.52 5.81
C GLU A 17 -9.03 -4.45 4.83
N ASN A 18 -8.82 -4.81 3.56
CA ASN A 18 -9.85 -4.77 2.52
C ASN A 18 -10.85 -5.95 2.54
N ARG A 19 -10.85 -6.84 3.54
CA ARG A 19 -11.91 -7.86 3.70
C ARG A 19 -13.18 -7.26 4.30
N GLY A 20 -13.81 -6.33 3.59
CA GLY A 20 -15.17 -5.89 3.83
C GLY A 20 -16.18 -6.83 3.19
N ILE A 21 -16.56 -7.90 3.90
CA ILE A 21 -17.88 -8.55 3.75
C ILE A 21 -18.37 -8.87 5.16
N GLY A 22 -19.50 -8.27 5.54
CA GLY A 22 -20.05 -8.31 6.89
C GLY A 22 -20.48 -9.70 7.35
N GLY A 23 -20.27 -9.95 8.64
CA GLY A 23 -21.02 -10.91 9.44
C GLY A 23 -21.76 -10.15 10.55
N PRO A 24 -22.87 -10.69 11.08
CA PRO A 24 -23.66 -10.02 12.11
C PRO A 24 -22.83 -9.86 13.41
N PRO A 25 -23.16 -8.89 14.28
CA PRO A 25 -22.42 -8.71 15.52
C PRO A 25 -22.62 -9.95 16.40
N PRO A 26 -21.57 -10.48 17.06
CA PRO A 26 -21.76 -11.58 17.99
C PRO A 26 -22.55 -11.08 19.21
N THR A 27 -23.61 -11.82 19.49
CA THR A 27 -24.46 -11.72 20.66
C THR A 27 -23.66 -11.91 21.95
N THR A 28 -24.02 -11.12 22.95
CA THR A 28 -23.53 -11.20 24.33
C THR A 28 -23.84 -12.55 24.96
N LEU A 29 -22.83 -13.37 25.23
CA LEU A 29 -22.96 -14.50 26.14
C LEU A 29 -21.80 -14.57 27.14
N ARG A 30 -22.21 -14.79 28.38
CA ARG A 30 -21.45 -14.81 29.64
C ARG A 30 -20.33 -15.84 29.65
N ALA A 31 -19.28 -15.49 30.38
CA ALA A 31 -18.21 -16.36 30.80
C ALA A 31 -18.69 -17.52 31.69
N GLN A 32 -18.09 -18.69 31.51
CA GLN A 32 -17.63 -19.59 32.59
C GLN A 32 -16.53 -20.53 32.05
N PRO A 33 -15.56 -20.95 32.88
CA PRO A 33 -14.36 -21.67 32.45
C PRO A 33 -14.47 -23.20 32.62
N ASP A 34 -13.42 -23.86 32.12
CA ASP A 34 -12.96 -25.23 32.40
C ASP A 34 -13.44 -26.37 31.48
N SER A 35 -12.52 -26.81 30.61
CA SER A 35 -12.03 -28.20 30.62
C SER A 35 -10.88 -28.38 29.62
N GLU A 36 -9.78 -28.95 30.12
CA GLU A 36 -8.61 -29.42 29.37
C GLU A 36 -8.99 -30.47 28.31
N ASN A 37 -8.39 -30.39 27.11
CA ASN A 37 -7.56 -31.44 26.49
C ASN A 37 -7.58 -31.39 24.93
N ASP A 38 -6.41 -31.66 24.37
CA ASP A 38 -6.07 -32.15 23.02
C ASP A 38 -6.23 -31.31 21.75
N GLY A 39 -5.13 -31.30 20.98
CA GLY A 39 -5.13 -31.08 19.52
C GLY A 39 -4.37 -29.85 19.04
N VAL A 40 -3.03 -29.90 19.05
CA VAL A 40 -2.18 -28.86 18.42
C VAL A 40 -2.34 -28.91 16.90
N ASP A 41 -3.35 -28.21 16.38
CA ASP A 41 -3.60 -28.02 14.95
C ASP A 41 -2.67 -26.92 14.41
N ARG A 42 -1.49 -27.33 13.91
CA ARG A 42 -0.42 -26.44 13.39
C ARG A 42 -0.74 -25.76 12.04
N ARG A 43 -2.01 -25.59 11.68
CA ARG A 43 -2.44 -25.07 10.36
C ARG A 43 -3.17 -23.73 10.38
N ARG A 44 -3.31 -23.08 11.55
CA ARG A 44 -3.71 -21.67 11.61
C ARG A 44 -2.46 -20.82 11.81
N PRO A 45 -2.26 -19.73 11.05
CA PRO A 45 -1.38 -18.68 11.52
C PRO A 45 -1.86 -18.35 12.92
N LEU A 46 -0.97 -18.40 13.93
CA LEU A 46 -1.29 -17.83 15.23
C LEU A 46 -1.78 -16.43 14.93
N THR A 47 -3.09 -16.20 15.07
CA THR A 47 -3.57 -14.89 15.43
C THR A 47 -2.85 -14.66 16.75
N VAL A 48 -1.73 -13.93 16.69
CA VAL A 48 -1.25 -13.24 17.87
C VAL A 48 -2.46 -12.42 18.23
N GLU A 49 -3.23 -12.88 19.20
CA GLU A 49 -4.15 -12.06 19.93
C GLU A 49 -3.25 -10.95 20.46
N LYS A 50 -3.09 -9.89 19.67
CA LYS A 50 -2.78 -8.59 20.22
C LYS A 50 -3.89 -8.43 21.21
N GLU A 51 -3.59 -8.62 22.49
CA GLU A 51 -4.40 -8.11 23.58
C GLU A 51 -4.75 -6.70 23.13
N THR A 52 -5.97 -6.52 22.64
CA THR A 52 -6.49 -5.22 22.27
C THR A 52 -6.76 -4.56 23.60
N ARG A 53 -5.66 -4.10 24.24
CA ARG A 53 -5.72 -3.18 25.36
C ARG A 53 -6.64 -2.08 24.88
N ARG A 54 -7.77 -1.98 25.56
CA ARG A 54 -8.82 -1.05 25.22
C ARG A 54 -8.20 0.35 25.10
N GLN A 55 -8.13 0.87 23.88
CA GLN A 55 -7.55 2.17 23.58
C GLN A 55 -8.71 3.15 23.38
N ASP A 56 -9.11 3.80 24.47
CA ASP A 56 -10.32 4.65 24.48
C ASP A 56 -10.04 6.08 23.97
N TRP A 57 -8.82 6.58 24.15
CA TRP A 57 -8.44 7.94 23.77
C TRP A 57 -7.59 7.95 22.49
N HIS A 58 -7.81 8.95 21.65
CA HIS A 58 -7.14 9.08 20.35
C HIS A 58 -6.60 10.50 20.12
N ASN A 59 -6.81 11.41 21.06
CA ASN A 59 -6.57 12.82 20.91
C ASN A 59 -5.60 13.24 22.00
N MET A 60 -4.57 14.01 21.65
CA MET A 60 -3.58 14.53 22.59
C MET A 60 -3.38 16.02 22.36
N ASP A 61 -3.56 16.80 23.42
CA ASP A 61 -3.33 18.23 23.42
C ASP A 61 -2.15 18.60 24.31
N MET A 62 -1.16 19.26 23.71
CA MET A 62 0.05 19.78 24.33
C MET A 62 0.23 21.27 23.98
N SER A 63 -0.85 21.95 23.62
CA SER A 63 -0.83 23.34 23.18
C SER A 63 -0.57 24.30 24.35
N GLY A 64 0.07 25.43 24.08
CA GLY A 64 0.26 26.51 25.06
C GLY A 64 1.25 26.19 26.19
N GLN A 65 2.05 25.13 26.08
CA GLN A 65 2.97 24.68 27.12
C GLN A 65 4.37 25.32 27.01
N GLY A 66 4.61 26.15 25.99
CA GLY A 66 5.91 26.77 25.74
C GLY A 66 7.00 25.77 25.33
N LEU A 67 6.61 24.62 24.77
CA LEU A 67 7.51 23.53 24.39
C LEU A 67 8.48 23.99 23.30
N ARG A 68 9.75 23.63 23.45
CA ARG A 68 10.77 23.87 22.42
C ARG A 68 11.08 22.62 21.58
N ASN A 69 10.84 21.45 22.14
CA ASN A 69 11.08 20.16 21.52
C ASN A 69 9.96 19.18 21.89
N LEU A 70 9.72 18.20 21.02
CA LEU A 70 8.86 17.05 21.27
C LEU A 70 9.72 15.81 21.49
N ALA A 71 9.41 15.02 22.52
CA ALA A 71 10.13 13.78 22.81
C ALA A 71 9.79 12.70 21.76
N PRO A 72 10.76 11.90 21.27
CA PRO A 72 10.51 10.83 20.29
C PRO A 72 9.46 9.81 20.75
N GLU A 73 9.31 9.60 22.06
CA GLU A 73 8.36 8.69 22.67
C GLU A 73 6.90 9.04 22.34
N LEU A 74 6.59 10.31 22.06
CA LEU A 74 5.28 10.76 21.61
C LEU A 74 4.82 10.01 20.34
N PHE A 75 5.74 9.75 19.42
CA PHE A 75 5.41 9.19 18.11
C PHE A 75 5.17 7.67 18.14
N LYS A 76 5.45 7.04 19.29
CA LYS A 76 5.09 5.62 19.54
C LYS A 76 3.59 5.42 19.76
N TYR A 77 2.84 6.49 20.06
CA TYR A 77 1.37 6.44 20.19
C TYR A 77 0.69 6.40 18.81
N GLN A 78 0.91 5.32 18.05
CA GLN A 78 0.43 5.15 16.67
C GLN A 78 -1.10 5.10 16.51
N PHE A 79 -1.84 5.03 17.62
CA PHE A 79 -3.30 5.11 17.65
C PHE A 79 -3.83 6.55 17.66
N LEU A 80 -2.97 7.56 17.78
CA LEU A 80 -3.40 8.96 17.77
C LEU A 80 -4.05 9.34 16.43
N ASN A 81 -5.26 9.90 16.53
CA ASN A 81 -5.99 10.50 15.43
C ASN A 81 -5.84 12.03 15.43
N GLU A 82 -5.64 12.63 16.60
CA GLU A 82 -5.57 14.09 16.73
C GLU A 82 -4.40 14.50 17.62
N LEU A 83 -3.55 15.39 17.13
CA LEU A 83 -2.41 15.92 17.86
C LEU A 83 -2.44 17.45 17.78
N TYR A 84 -2.58 18.08 18.93
CA TYR A 84 -2.55 19.53 19.09
C TYR A 84 -1.27 19.93 19.80
N ILE A 85 -0.43 20.69 19.10
CA ILE A 85 0.86 21.21 19.58
C ILE A 85 0.98 22.72 19.31
N ALA A 86 -0.17 23.39 19.20
CA ALA A 86 -0.25 24.81 18.86
C ALA A 86 0.27 25.71 20.00
N SER A 87 0.62 26.95 19.68
CA SER A 87 1.05 27.96 20.67
C SER A 87 2.22 27.50 21.54
N ASN A 88 3.24 26.91 20.90
CA ASN A 88 4.47 26.49 21.53
C ASN A 88 5.67 27.28 20.93
N LYS A 89 6.90 26.86 21.23
CA LYS A 89 8.14 27.44 20.72
C LYS A 89 8.93 26.41 19.91
N LEU A 90 8.23 25.52 19.21
CA LEU A 90 8.84 24.47 18.39
C LEU A 90 9.50 25.11 17.17
N THR A 91 10.77 24.81 16.94
CA THR A 91 11.50 25.29 15.75
C THR A 91 11.47 24.30 14.58
N ARG A 92 11.11 23.05 14.86
CA ARG A 92 11.01 21.95 13.89
C ARG A 92 10.03 20.90 14.38
N LEU A 93 9.43 20.17 13.44
CA LEU A 93 8.76 18.91 13.72
C LEU A 93 9.76 17.77 13.51
N PRO A 94 9.82 16.77 14.40
CA PRO A 94 10.70 15.63 14.22
C PRO A 94 10.18 14.70 13.11
N ASN A 95 11.09 14.08 12.36
CA ASN A 95 10.79 13.12 11.30
C ASN A 95 9.91 11.94 11.77
N ALA A 96 9.96 11.62 13.07
CA ALA A 96 9.12 10.61 13.71
C ALA A 96 7.61 10.92 13.60
N ILE A 97 7.20 12.14 13.21
CA ILE A 97 5.80 12.44 12.91
C ILE A 97 5.19 11.46 11.89
N GLY A 98 5.99 10.94 10.96
CA GLY A 98 5.55 9.94 9.97
C GLY A 98 5.19 8.58 10.56
N GLU A 99 5.49 8.32 11.84
CA GLU A 99 5.03 7.11 12.54
C GLU A 99 3.55 7.19 12.94
N LEU A 100 2.97 8.40 13.07
CA LEU A 100 1.57 8.63 13.43
C LEU A 100 0.63 8.45 12.23
N ARG A 101 0.58 7.24 11.68
CA ARG A 101 -0.12 6.96 10.41
C ARG A 101 -1.63 7.09 10.48
N GLN A 102 -2.22 7.02 11.67
CA GLN A 102 -3.67 7.18 11.86
C GLN A 102 -4.07 8.65 12.08
N LEU A 103 -3.11 9.58 12.08
CA LEU A 103 -3.36 10.98 12.35
C LEU A 103 -4.27 11.59 11.28
N ARG A 104 -5.34 12.23 11.73
CA ARG A 104 -6.36 12.92 10.93
C ARG A 104 -6.31 14.42 11.12
N HIS A 105 -5.91 14.87 12.30
CA HIS A 105 -5.81 16.29 12.63
C HIS A 105 -4.44 16.56 13.27
N LEU A 106 -3.70 17.51 12.69
CA LEU A 106 -2.47 18.04 13.26
C LEU A 106 -2.55 19.55 13.30
N ASP A 107 -2.50 20.12 14.50
CA ASP A 107 -2.38 21.56 14.69
C ASP A 107 -1.02 21.90 15.31
N ALA A 108 -0.16 22.55 14.53
CA ALA A 108 1.11 23.10 14.97
C ALA A 108 1.20 24.61 14.72
N SER A 109 0.06 25.30 14.75
CA SER A 109 -0.04 26.75 14.60
C SER A 109 0.66 27.51 15.72
N TYR A 110 1.05 28.75 15.47
CA TYR A 110 1.71 29.63 16.44
C TYR A 110 2.96 28.99 17.06
N ASN A 111 3.85 28.50 16.21
CA ASN A 111 5.16 27.99 16.58
C ASN A 111 6.25 28.75 15.81
N GLN A 112 7.49 28.26 15.80
CA GLN A 112 8.63 28.83 15.08
C GLN A 112 9.17 27.85 14.05
N ILE A 113 8.30 26.99 13.50
CA ILE A 113 8.68 25.91 12.60
C ILE A 113 9.21 26.52 11.30
N ALA A 114 10.45 26.23 10.95
CA ALA A 114 11.07 26.72 9.71
C ALA A 114 10.85 25.77 8.53
N GLU A 115 10.78 24.47 8.80
CA GLU A 115 10.70 23.42 7.80
C GLU A 115 9.73 22.32 8.25
N ILE A 116 9.00 21.76 7.29
CA ILE A 116 8.15 20.59 7.49
C ILE A 116 8.96 19.35 7.09
N PRO A 117 9.08 18.33 7.95
CA PRO A 117 9.78 17.11 7.61
C PRO A 117 9.06 16.37 6.46
N PRO A 118 9.78 15.87 5.44
CA PRO A 118 9.22 15.07 4.34
C PRO A 118 8.35 13.89 4.82
N GLU A 119 8.68 13.32 5.97
CA GLU A 119 7.98 12.19 6.57
C GLU A 119 6.52 12.49 6.93
N ILE A 120 6.09 13.77 6.94
CA ILE A 120 4.68 14.12 7.06
C ILE A 120 3.82 13.45 5.97
N GLY A 121 4.39 13.19 4.78
CA GLY A 121 3.71 12.50 3.68
C GLY A 121 3.29 11.07 4.01
N MET A 122 3.86 10.46 5.06
CA MET A 122 3.46 9.13 5.53
C MET A 122 2.12 9.13 6.29
N CYS A 123 1.66 10.30 6.76
CA CYS A 123 0.39 10.47 7.45
C CYS A 123 -0.77 10.56 6.45
N THR A 124 -0.94 9.55 5.59
CA THR A 124 -1.87 9.58 4.43
C THR A 124 -3.35 9.78 4.79
N TYR A 125 -3.72 9.60 6.06
CA TYR A 125 -5.08 9.80 6.58
C TYR A 125 -5.33 11.22 7.12
N LEU A 126 -4.35 12.11 7.03
CA LEU A 126 -4.46 13.48 7.51
C LEU A 126 -5.49 14.25 6.69
N LYS A 127 -6.48 14.82 7.38
CA LYS A 127 -7.54 15.64 6.80
C LYS A 127 -7.30 17.13 7.03
N ASN A 128 -6.78 17.46 8.20
CA ASN A 128 -6.57 18.83 8.63
C ASN A 128 -5.11 18.99 9.09
N LEU A 129 -4.38 19.87 8.42
CA LEU A 129 -3.02 20.26 8.76
C LEU A 129 -2.97 21.76 8.96
N LEU A 130 -2.86 22.20 10.21
CA LEU A 130 -2.83 23.62 10.58
C LEU A 130 -1.41 24.00 11.00
N LEU A 131 -0.82 24.95 10.28
CA LEU A 131 0.56 25.44 10.42
C LEU A 131 0.59 26.97 10.43
N PHE A 132 -0.48 27.63 10.87
CA PHE A 132 -0.61 29.09 10.85
C PHE A 132 0.48 29.77 11.67
N SER A 133 0.94 30.94 11.22
CA SER A 133 1.92 31.77 11.94
C SER A 133 3.17 30.99 12.38
N ASN A 134 3.86 30.41 11.41
CA ASN A 134 5.18 29.77 11.55
C ASN A 134 6.20 30.47 10.64
N ASN A 135 7.42 29.93 10.53
CA ASN A 135 8.50 30.46 9.69
C ASN A 135 8.75 29.60 8.43
N ILE A 136 7.73 28.93 7.93
CA ILE A 136 7.86 27.98 6.81
C ILE A 136 8.09 28.74 5.50
N GLN A 137 9.19 28.43 4.81
CA GLN A 137 9.56 29.06 3.53
C GLN A 137 9.15 28.23 2.32
N GLN A 138 9.22 26.91 2.44
CA GLN A 138 8.92 25.97 1.36
C GLN A 138 8.13 24.77 1.89
N LEU A 139 7.34 24.16 1.00
CA LEU A 139 6.57 22.95 1.28
C LEU A 139 7.27 21.75 0.61
N PRO A 140 7.51 20.64 1.33
CA PRO A 140 8.07 19.43 0.73
C PRO A 140 7.10 18.81 -0.29
N PHE A 141 7.62 18.22 -1.37
CA PHE A 141 6.81 17.51 -2.37
C PHE A 141 6.05 16.33 -1.78
N GLU A 142 6.55 15.74 -0.70
CA GLU A 142 5.95 14.63 0.03
C GLU A 142 4.57 14.97 0.62
N LEU A 143 4.25 16.25 0.82
CA LEU A 143 2.87 16.69 1.14
C LEU A 143 1.88 16.26 0.06
N GLY A 144 2.31 16.10 -1.18
CA GLY A 144 1.51 15.56 -2.28
C GLY A 144 0.93 14.15 -2.01
N SER A 145 1.53 13.40 -1.08
CA SER A 145 1.02 12.08 -0.66
C SER A 145 -0.27 12.17 0.18
N LEU A 146 -0.57 13.34 0.75
CA LEU A 146 -1.73 13.60 1.60
C LEU A 146 -3.01 13.81 0.78
N HIS A 147 -3.38 12.80 -0.01
CA HIS A 147 -4.53 12.82 -0.91
C HIS A 147 -5.91 12.95 -0.21
N LEU A 148 -5.96 12.74 1.11
CA LEU A 148 -7.16 12.92 1.93
C LEU A 148 -7.22 14.30 2.62
N LEU A 149 -6.25 15.19 2.39
CA LEU A 149 -6.20 16.49 3.02
C LEU A 149 -7.33 17.39 2.51
N GLU A 150 -8.18 17.83 3.44
CA GLU A 150 -9.32 18.71 3.20
C GLU A 150 -8.91 20.17 3.47
N MET A 151 -8.15 20.42 4.54
CA MET A 151 -7.72 21.76 4.96
C MET A 151 -6.21 21.82 5.23
N LEU A 152 -5.55 22.79 4.60
CA LEU A 152 -4.16 23.15 4.84
C LEU A 152 -4.08 24.63 5.28
N GLY A 153 -3.77 24.86 6.55
CA GLY A 153 -3.62 26.19 7.12
C GLY A 153 -2.17 26.65 7.10
N ILE A 154 -1.80 27.54 6.18
CA ILE A 154 -0.41 28.03 6.02
C ILE A 154 -0.29 29.57 6.11
N GLU A 155 -1.38 30.26 6.42
CA GLU A 155 -1.39 31.71 6.55
C GLU A 155 -0.42 32.19 7.64
N GLY A 156 0.22 33.34 7.43
CA GLY A 156 1.21 33.87 8.37
C GLY A 156 2.60 33.23 8.27
N ASN A 157 2.88 32.44 7.22
CA ASN A 157 4.22 31.93 6.91
C ASN A 157 4.90 32.72 5.78
N PRO A 158 6.24 32.84 5.78
CA PRO A 158 7.02 33.46 4.70
C PRO A 158 7.17 32.55 3.46
N LEU A 159 6.08 31.90 3.03
CA LEU A 159 6.06 31.06 1.82
C LEU A 159 6.18 31.89 0.54
N GLU A 160 6.72 31.26 -0.51
CA GLU A 160 6.73 31.80 -1.88
C GLU A 160 5.34 32.23 -2.34
N GLN A 161 5.29 33.32 -3.12
CA GLN A 161 4.04 33.95 -3.54
C GLN A 161 3.18 33.01 -4.40
N ASP A 162 3.81 32.18 -5.23
CA ASP A 162 3.12 31.25 -6.12
C ASP A 162 2.33 30.19 -5.35
N VAL A 163 2.91 29.63 -4.28
CA VAL A 163 2.24 28.64 -3.42
C VAL A 163 1.05 29.25 -2.70
N LYS A 164 1.20 30.49 -2.23
CA LYS A 164 0.10 31.23 -1.58
C LYS A 164 -1.04 31.48 -2.56
N HIS A 165 -0.72 31.92 -3.77
CA HIS A 165 -1.69 32.20 -4.82
C HIS A 165 -2.44 30.92 -5.25
N GLU A 166 -1.73 29.80 -5.42
CA GLU A 166 -2.32 28.51 -5.77
C GLU A 166 -3.34 28.04 -4.73
N ILE A 167 -3.04 28.17 -3.43
CA ILE A 167 -4.00 27.83 -2.37
C ILE A 167 -5.18 28.80 -2.34
N MET A 168 -4.93 30.11 -2.48
CA MET A 168 -6.00 31.12 -2.39
C MET A 168 -6.99 31.01 -3.55
N GLU A 169 -6.53 30.74 -4.77
CA GLU A 169 -7.40 30.66 -5.95
C GLU A 169 -7.95 29.26 -6.21
N LYS A 170 -7.13 28.22 -6.10
CA LYS A 170 -7.47 26.85 -6.52
C LYS A 170 -7.69 25.88 -5.35
N GLY A 171 -7.38 26.31 -4.13
CA GLY A 171 -7.63 25.56 -2.91
C GLY A 171 -6.60 24.46 -2.60
N THR A 172 -6.73 23.87 -1.41
CA THR A 172 -5.82 22.86 -0.86
C THR A 172 -5.57 21.69 -1.82
N LYS A 173 -6.65 21.14 -2.40
CA LYS A 173 -6.56 19.95 -3.26
C LYS A 173 -5.74 20.19 -4.53
N SER A 174 -5.82 21.39 -5.11
CA SER A 174 -5.03 21.75 -6.29
C SER A 174 -3.55 21.75 -5.95
N LEU A 175 -3.16 22.39 -4.84
CA LEU A 175 -1.77 22.42 -4.43
C LEU A 175 -1.22 21.02 -4.12
N ILE A 176 -1.96 20.20 -3.38
CA ILE A 176 -1.52 18.82 -3.08
C ILE A 176 -1.31 18.02 -4.36
N ASN A 177 -2.20 18.17 -5.35
CA ASN A 177 -2.00 17.54 -6.65
C ASN A 177 -0.79 18.12 -7.40
N ALA A 178 -0.57 19.43 -7.37
CA ALA A 178 0.58 20.07 -8.02
C ALA A 178 1.91 19.59 -7.40
N LEU A 179 1.98 19.48 -6.07
CA LEU A 179 3.15 18.92 -5.36
C LEU A 179 3.37 17.45 -5.71
N LYS A 180 2.30 16.67 -5.81
CA LYS A 180 2.37 15.25 -6.19
C LYS A 180 2.87 15.06 -7.61
N GLU A 181 2.32 15.78 -8.58
CA GLU A 181 2.69 15.65 -10.00
C GLU A 181 4.03 16.32 -10.32
N GLY A 182 4.43 17.35 -9.55
CA GLY A 182 5.70 18.06 -9.70
C GLY A 182 6.87 17.43 -8.94
N ALA A 183 6.64 16.33 -8.21
CA ALA A 183 7.69 15.66 -7.44
C ALA A 183 8.81 15.14 -8.35
N PRO A 184 10.09 15.35 -7.99
CA PRO A 184 11.20 14.82 -8.77
C PRO A 184 11.17 13.28 -8.77
N ILE A 185 11.56 12.68 -9.89
CA ILE A 185 11.63 11.22 -10.01
C ILE A 185 12.69 10.71 -9.02
N PRO A 186 12.33 9.84 -8.05
CA PRO A 186 13.28 9.32 -7.10
C PRO A 186 14.28 8.38 -7.79
N LEU A 187 15.45 8.22 -7.17
CA LEU A 187 16.41 7.22 -7.62
C LEU A 187 15.81 5.82 -7.56
N ALA A 188 16.17 4.98 -8.54
CA ALA A 188 15.72 3.61 -8.59
C ALA A 188 16.08 2.86 -7.29
N PRO A 189 15.18 2.01 -6.77
CA PRO A 189 15.44 1.27 -5.54
C PRO A 189 16.57 0.26 -5.74
N ALA A 190 17.33 -0.03 -4.67
CA ALA A 190 18.36 -1.05 -4.70
C ALA A 190 17.78 -2.45 -4.99
N HIS A 191 18.52 -3.27 -5.74
CA HIS A 191 18.11 -4.63 -6.04
C HIS A 191 17.90 -5.46 -4.77
N ARG A 192 16.89 -6.35 -4.81
CA ARG A 192 16.61 -7.26 -3.68
C ARG A 192 17.73 -8.27 -3.52
N LYS A 193 18.26 -8.37 -2.30
CA LYS A 193 19.30 -9.35 -1.97
C LYS A 193 18.70 -10.75 -1.86
N PRO A 194 19.27 -11.78 -2.53
CA PRO A 194 18.84 -13.15 -2.34
C PRO A 194 19.19 -13.62 -0.92
N ILE A 195 18.33 -14.45 -0.34
CA ILE A 195 18.55 -15.08 0.97
C ILE A 195 18.75 -16.57 0.71
N VAL A 196 19.89 -17.09 1.12
CA VAL A 196 20.18 -18.53 1.03
C VAL A 196 19.56 -19.21 2.24
N ILE A 197 18.68 -20.17 1.99
CA ILE A 197 18.01 -20.95 3.04
C ILE A 197 18.78 -22.25 3.32
N GLN A 198 19.43 -22.80 2.31
CA GLN A 198 20.18 -24.05 2.39
C GLN A 198 21.42 -23.99 1.49
N GLU A 199 22.60 -24.26 2.07
CA GLU A 199 23.89 -24.13 1.40
C GLU A 199 24.37 -25.46 0.78
N ASP A 200 24.08 -26.59 1.43
CA ASP A 200 24.60 -27.93 1.05
C ASP A 200 23.75 -28.65 -0.01
N VAL A 201 23.23 -27.92 -0.99
CA VAL A 201 22.41 -28.52 -2.06
C VAL A 201 23.32 -28.96 -3.22
N SER A 202 23.34 -30.26 -3.49
CA SER A 202 24.12 -30.86 -4.57
C SER A 202 23.92 -30.13 -5.91
N PRO A 203 24.99 -29.86 -6.69
CA PRO A 203 24.89 -29.21 -7.99
C PRO A 203 24.19 -30.08 -9.04
N ASN A 204 24.09 -31.39 -8.81
CA ASN A 204 23.46 -32.33 -9.75
C ASN A 204 21.93 -32.34 -9.67
N LEU A 205 21.34 -31.65 -8.69
CA LEU A 205 19.90 -31.53 -8.58
C LEU A 205 19.37 -30.47 -9.54
N GLU A 206 18.27 -30.78 -10.21
CA GLU A 206 17.54 -29.82 -11.02
C GLU A 206 17.05 -28.66 -10.15
N ARG A 207 17.17 -27.44 -10.68
CA ARG A 207 16.75 -26.21 -9.99
C ARG A 207 15.68 -25.52 -10.81
N ILE A 208 14.59 -25.17 -10.14
CA ILE A 208 13.47 -24.45 -10.73
C ILE A 208 13.32 -23.12 -9.99
N LYS A 209 13.27 -22.02 -10.73
CA LYS A 209 12.92 -20.70 -10.21
C LYS A 209 11.44 -20.46 -10.42
N VAL A 210 10.72 -20.14 -9.35
CA VAL A 210 9.29 -19.77 -9.42
C VAL A 210 9.14 -18.33 -8.96
N PHE A 211 8.45 -17.53 -9.75
CA PHE A 211 8.10 -16.16 -9.42
C PHE A 211 6.59 -16.03 -9.32
N SER A 212 6.10 -15.46 -8.22
CA SER A 212 4.68 -15.21 -8.01
C SER A 212 4.47 -13.73 -7.72
N TRP A 213 3.58 -13.08 -8.48
CA TRP A 213 3.38 -11.65 -8.38
C TRP A 213 1.97 -11.20 -8.77
N ASN A 214 1.35 -10.41 -7.90
CA ASN A 214 0.15 -9.65 -8.22
C ASN A 214 0.57 -8.32 -8.86
N ILE A 215 0.21 -8.14 -10.14
CA ILE A 215 0.70 -7.02 -10.95
C ILE A 215 -0.18 -5.77 -10.90
N LEU A 216 -1.28 -5.81 -10.14
CA LEU A 216 -2.30 -4.75 -10.06
C LEU A 216 -2.91 -4.42 -11.43
N CYS A 217 -4.10 -4.96 -11.69
CA CYS A 217 -4.87 -4.66 -12.90
C CYS A 217 -5.13 -3.16 -13.03
N ASP A 218 -5.08 -2.63 -14.26
CA ASP A 218 -5.32 -1.21 -14.52
C ASP A 218 -6.68 -0.71 -14.01
N LYS A 219 -7.71 -1.55 -14.09
CA LYS A 219 -9.03 -1.27 -13.52
C LYS A 219 -9.00 -0.92 -12.02
N TYR A 220 -8.03 -1.45 -11.29
CA TYR A 220 -7.88 -1.22 -9.85
C TYR A 220 -6.85 -0.14 -9.50
N ALA A 221 -5.98 0.24 -10.44
CA ALA A 221 -4.94 1.26 -10.28
C ALA A 221 -5.51 2.69 -10.34
N THR A 222 -6.56 2.97 -9.57
CA THR A 222 -7.27 4.25 -9.61
C THR A 222 -6.67 5.28 -8.65
N PRO A 223 -6.73 6.58 -8.98
CA PRO A 223 -6.36 7.66 -8.05
C PRO A 223 -7.19 7.68 -6.76
N GLN A 224 -8.36 7.04 -6.74
CA GLN A 224 -9.16 6.90 -5.52
C GLN A 224 -8.51 5.95 -4.50
N THR A 225 -7.88 4.87 -4.98
CA THR A 225 -7.22 3.87 -4.13
C THR A 225 -5.76 4.23 -3.87
N TYR A 226 -5.10 4.79 -4.88
CA TYR A 226 -3.67 5.13 -4.89
C TYR A 226 -3.46 6.63 -5.06
N GLY A 227 -4.22 7.46 -4.35
CA GLY A 227 -4.22 8.92 -4.54
C GLY A 227 -2.89 9.62 -4.24
N TYR A 228 -2.02 8.94 -3.49
CA TYR A 228 -0.64 9.34 -3.19
C TYR A 228 0.33 9.12 -4.35
N THR A 229 -0.06 8.36 -5.38
CA THR A 229 0.79 8.08 -6.54
C THR A 229 0.51 9.11 -7.65
N PRO A 230 1.54 9.70 -8.28
CA PRO A 230 1.36 10.56 -9.45
C PRO A 230 0.63 9.85 -10.58
N THR A 231 -0.14 10.61 -11.37
CA THR A 231 -1.01 10.06 -12.42
C THR A 231 -0.20 9.34 -13.50
N GLY A 232 0.96 9.89 -13.87
CA GLY A 232 1.87 9.25 -14.82
C GLY A 232 2.41 7.90 -14.34
N ALA A 233 2.63 7.74 -13.02
CA ALA A 233 3.13 6.50 -12.44
C ALA A 233 2.03 5.43 -12.27
N LEU A 234 0.75 5.83 -12.21
CA LEU A 234 -0.40 4.90 -12.22
C LEU A 234 -0.78 4.42 -13.61
N ASN A 235 -0.37 5.14 -14.66
CA ASN A 235 -0.69 4.80 -16.04
C ASN A 235 -0.24 3.37 -16.39
N TRP A 236 -1.09 2.62 -17.10
CA TRP A 236 -0.80 1.24 -17.47
C TRP A 236 0.49 1.09 -18.27
N GLU A 237 0.75 1.93 -19.27
CA GLU A 237 1.94 1.80 -20.12
C GLU A 237 3.22 1.92 -19.29
N TYR A 238 3.28 2.90 -18.39
CA TYR A 238 4.41 3.07 -17.48
C TYR A 238 4.58 1.86 -16.54
N ARG A 239 3.48 1.39 -15.94
CA ARG A 239 3.54 0.25 -15.00
C ARG A 239 3.89 -1.06 -15.71
N LYS A 240 3.35 -1.28 -16.90
CA LYS A 240 3.60 -2.44 -17.77
C LYS A 240 5.09 -2.56 -18.11
N ASP A 241 5.73 -1.47 -18.51
CA ASP A 241 7.18 -1.46 -18.77
C ASP A 241 7.98 -1.87 -17.52
N CYS A 242 7.60 -1.34 -16.36
CA CYS A 242 8.21 -1.71 -15.08
C CYS A 242 7.96 -3.18 -14.73
N ILE A 243 6.76 -3.70 -15.00
CA ILE A 243 6.39 -5.10 -14.78
C ILE A 243 7.25 -6.01 -15.65
N LEU A 244 7.33 -5.74 -16.94
CA LEU A 244 8.10 -6.54 -17.90
C LEU A 244 9.59 -6.55 -17.56
N GLU A 245 10.15 -5.40 -17.17
CA GLU A 245 11.55 -5.31 -16.77
C GLU A 245 11.83 -6.11 -15.48
N GLU A 246 10.95 -6.08 -14.48
CA GLU A 246 11.09 -6.92 -13.28
C GLU A 246 11.01 -8.41 -13.64
N LEU A 247 10.09 -8.83 -14.53
CA LEU A 247 9.99 -10.21 -15.00
C LEU A 247 11.27 -10.66 -15.73
N ARG A 248 11.87 -9.77 -16.53
CA ARG A 248 13.13 -9.99 -17.23
C ARG A 248 14.30 -10.18 -16.26
N ILE A 249 14.45 -9.28 -15.30
CA ILE A 249 15.53 -9.33 -14.30
C ILE A 249 15.44 -10.60 -13.46
N ARG A 250 14.23 -11.05 -13.11
CA ARG A 250 14.01 -12.25 -12.28
C ARG A 250 14.36 -13.54 -13.01
N ASP A 251 14.11 -13.58 -14.32
CA ASP A 251 14.41 -14.73 -15.19
C ASP A 251 14.01 -16.07 -14.55
N ALA A 252 12.74 -16.17 -14.15
CA ALA A 252 12.21 -17.36 -13.49
C ALA A 252 11.76 -18.42 -14.51
N ASP A 253 11.69 -19.68 -14.09
CA ASP A 253 11.22 -20.76 -14.96
C ASP A 253 9.69 -20.78 -15.08
N PHE A 254 9.02 -20.41 -13.99
CA PHE A 254 7.57 -20.23 -13.92
C PHE A 254 7.22 -18.83 -13.39
N LEU A 255 6.30 -18.15 -14.06
CA LEU A 255 5.70 -16.88 -13.63
C LEU A 255 4.22 -17.12 -13.30
N ALA A 256 3.85 -16.98 -12.03
CA ALA A 256 2.47 -17.04 -11.57
C ALA A 256 1.98 -15.61 -11.30
N LEU A 257 1.23 -15.04 -12.24
CA LEU A 257 0.76 -13.66 -12.16
C LEU A 257 -0.72 -13.60 -11.74
N GLN A 258 -1.04 -12.67 -10.84
CA GLN A 258 -2.41 -12.37 -10.43
C GLN A 258 -2.82 -10.97 -10.85
N GLU A 259 -4.13 -10.73 -10.94
CA GLU A 259 -4.73 -9.48 -11.43
C GLU A 259 -4.32 -9.14 -12.87
N VAL A 260 -4.23 -10.17 -13.72
CA VAL A 260 -3.96 -10.00 -15.15
C VAL A 260 -5.30 -9.93 -15.88
N SER A 261 -5.61 -8.81 -16.53
CA SER A 261 -6.77 -8.70 -17.41
C SER A 261 -6.55 -9.42 -18.74
N THR A 262 -7.63 -9.78 -19.42
CA THR A 262 -7.56 -10.63 -20.62
C THR A 262 -6.93 -9.89 -21.79
N ASP A 263 -7.23 -8.60 -21.94
CA ASP A 263 -6.58 -7.68 -22.87
C ASP A 263 -5.07 -7.58 -22.59
N ALA A 264 -4.68 -7.22 -21.36
CA ALA A 264 -3.29 -7.12 -20.94
C ALA A 264 -2.51 -8.43 -21.15
N PHE A 265 -3.14 -9.59 -20.90
CA PHE A 265 -2.50 -10.87 -21.18
C PHE A 265 -2.21 -11.05 -22.67
N LYS A 266 -3.17 -10.76 -23.56
CA LYS A 266 -3.08 -11.05 -24.99
C LYS A 266 -2.25 -10.02 -25.75
N GLU A 267 -2.46 -8.74 -25.47
CA GLU A 267 -1.94 -7.62 -26.25
C GLU A 267 -0.60 -7.13 -25.71
N ASP A 268 -0.41 -7.14 -24.38
CA ASP A 268 0.80 -6.61 -23.76
C ASP A 268 1.78 -7.70 -23.32
N LEU A 269 1.35 -8.63 -22.46
CA LEU A 269 2.28 -9.55 -21.79
C LEU A 269 2.71 -10.71 -22.68
N SER A 270 1.78 -11.35 -23.40
CA SER A 270 2.11 -12.55 -24.18
C SER A 270 3.11 -12.30 -25.31
N PRO A 271 3.02 -11.23 -26.12
CA PRO A 271 3.98 -10.97 -27.19
C PRO A 271 5.39 -10.74 -26.67
N ASP A 272 5.54 -9.95 -25.60
CA ASP A 272 6.85 -9.62 -25.04
C ASP A 272 7.47 -10.82 -24.29
N LEU A 273 6.66 -11.55 -23.52
CA LEU A 273 7.13 -12.75 -22.83
C LEU A 273 7.45 -13.90 -23.81
N ALA A 274 6.79 -13.99 -24.96
CA ALA A 274 7.15 -14.96 -26.00
C ALA A 274 8.55 -14.71 -26.57
N GLN A 275 8.96 -13.43 -26.72
CA GLN A 275 10.34 -13.10 -27.10
C GLN A 275 11.35 -13.52 -26.04
N MET A 276 10.92 -13.66 -24.79
CA MET A 276 11.70 -14.10 -23.63
C MET A 276 11.60 -15.62 -23.37
N ASP A 277 11.17 -16.40 -24.37
CA ASP A 277 11.02 -17.87 -24.30
C ASP A 277 9.90 -18.37 -23.35
N TYR A 278 8.89 -17.55 -23.07
CA TYR A 278 7.75 -17.99 -22.28
C TYR A 278 6.53 -18.33 -23.12
N LYS A 279 5.79 -19.34 -22.65
CA LYS A 279 4.43 -19.64 -23.11
C LYS A 279 3.48 -19.52 -21.94
N GLY A 280 2.33 -18.88 -22.16
CA GLY A 280 1.38 -18.52 -21.13
C GLY A 280 0.05 -19.24 -21.22
N VAL A 281 -0.60 -19.43 -20.07
CA VAL A 281 -2.02 -19.79 -19.95
C VAL A 281 -2.68 -18.80 -19.00
N HIS A 282 -3.83 -18.27 -19.39
CA HIS A 282 -4.59 -17.31 -18.59
C HIS A 282 -6.05 -17.73 -18.47
N TRP A 283 -6.63 -17.44 -17.32
CA TRP A 283 -8.08 -17.52 -17.12
C TRP A 283 -8.60 -16.29 -16.38
N PRO A 284 -9.59 -15.56 -16.94
CA PRO A 284 -10.30 -14.51 -16.21
C PRO A 284 -11.19 -15.12 -15.11
N LYS A 285 -11.56 -14.29 -14.14
CA LYS A 285 -12.57 -14.66 -13.13
C LYS A 285 -13.91 -15.06 -13.77
N SER A 286 -14.66 -15.94 -13.12
CA SER A 286 -15.90 -16.53 -13.65
C SER A 286 -16.98 -15.51 -14.04
N ARG A 287 -16.97 -14.29 -13.48
CA ARG A 287 -17.87 -13.20 -13.89
C ARG A 287 -17.77 -12.83 -15.38
N ALA A 288 -16.62 -13.07 -16.01
CA ALA A 288 -16.45 -12.81 -17.44
C ALA A 288 -17.44 -13.58 -18.31
N LYS A 289 -17.93 -14.74 -17.85
CA LYS A 289 -18.87 -15.59 -18.59
C LYS A 289 -20.27 -14.99 -18.76
N THR A 290 -20.67 -14.08 -17.87
CA THR A 290 -22.01 -13.47 -17.87
C THR A 290 -22.00 -12.04 -18.41
N MET A 291 -20.87 -11.57 -18.93
CA MET A 291 -20.67 -10.19 -19.38
C MET A 291 -20.59 -10.13 -20.92
N SER A 292 -20.69 -8.93 -21.48
CA SER A 292 -20.43 -8.71 -22.90
C SER A 292 -18.96 -9.05 -23.24
N GLU A 293 -18.68 -9.44 -24.48
CA GLU A 293 -17.32 -9.80 -24.91
C GLU A 293 -16.31 -8.67 -24.69
N LYS A 294 -16.74 -7.43 -24.90
CA LYS A 294 -15.92 -6.23 -24.67
C LYS A 294 -15.59 -6.06 -23.19
N ASP A 295 -16.58 -6.15 -22.31
CA ASP A 295 -16.35 -5.95 -20.88
C ASP A 295 -15.58 -7.12 -20.25
N ALA A 296 -15.76 -8.33 -20.80
CA ALA A 296 -15.03 -9.52 -20.39
C ALA A 296 -13.51 -9.40 -20.60
N GLN A 297 -13.05 -8.61 -21.59
CA GLN A 297 -11.61 -8.40 -21.79
C GLN A 297 -10.96 -7.72 -20.57
N SER A 298 -11.66 -6.75 -19.97
CA SER A 298 -11.20 -6.02 -18.78
C SER A 298 -11.25 -6.85 -17.48
N VAL A 299 -11.79 -8.07 -17.52
CA VAL A 299 -11.89 -8.92 -16.34
C VAL A 299 -10.53 -9.52 -16.03
N ASP A 300 -10.07 -9.21 -14.83
CA ASP A 300 -8.84 -9.74 -14.28
C ASP A 300 -8.94 -11.23 -13.91
N GLY A 301 -7.79 -11.87 -13.86
CA GLY A 301 -7.63 -13.29 -13.64
C GLY A 301 -6.23 -13.67 -13.20
N CYS A 302 -5.90 -14.94 -13.37
CA CYS A 302 -4.56 -15.46 -13.12
C CYS A 302 -3.94 -15.93 -14.44
N ALA A 303 -2.64 -15.67 -14.59
CA ALA A 303 -1.83 -16.18 -15.68
C ALA A 303 -0.66 -17.01 -15.14
N VAL A 304 -0.33 -18.10 -15.82
CA VAL A 304 0.88 -18.89 -15.59
C VAL A 304 1.69 -18.91 -16.87
N PHE A 305 2.92 -18.42 -16.80
CA PHE A 305 3.90 -18.53 -17.87
C PHE A 305 4.99 -19.51 -17.48
N TYR A 306 5.53 -20.23 -18.45
CA TYR A 306 6.63 -21.17 -18.27
C TYR A 306 7.61 -21.09 -19.43
N LYS A 307 8.89 -21.37 -19.18
CA LYS A 307 9.91 -21.43 -20.23
C LYS A 307 9.67 -22.63 -21.15
N GLN A 308 9.36 -22.36 -22.42
CA GLN A 308 9.03 -23.42 -23.38
C GLN A 308 10.26 -24.25 -23.79
N SER A 309 11.47 -23.70 -23.67
CA SER A 309 12.72 -24.47 -23.89
C SER A 309 12.96 -25.55 -22.84
N LYS A 310 12.36 -25.43 -21.65
CA LYS A 310 12.54 -26.34 -20.51
C LYS A 310 11.32 -27.21 -20.23
N PHE A 311 10.12 -26.68 -20.40
CA PHE A 311 8.88 -27.34 -19.99
C PHE A 311 7.88 -27.46 -21.13
N ILE A 312 7.17 -28.59 -21.15
CA ILE A 312 6.08 -28.87 -22.08
C ILE A 312 4.78 -28.92 -21.27
N LEU A 313 3.79 -28.15 -21.67
CA LEU A 313 2.46 -28.17 -21.06
C LEU A 313 1.71 -29.44 -21.46
N LEU A 314 1.40 -30.28 -20.47
CA LEU A 314 0.63 -31.52 -20.66
C LEU A 314 -0.87 -31.31 -20.43
N ASP A 315 -1.23 -30.59 -19.36
CA ASP A 315 -2.61 -30.34 -18.97
C ASP A 315 -2.75 -28.95 -18.33
N LYS A 316 -3.96 -28.39 -18.37
CA LYS A 316 -4.29 -27.07 -17.84
C LYS A 316 -5.69 -27.11 -17.22
N GLN A 317 -5.82 -26.73 -15.96
CA GLN A 317 -7.06 -26.84 -15.21
C GLN A 317 -7.46 -25.50 -14.59
N LEU A 318 -8.74 -25.16 -14.69
CA LEU A 318 -9.34 -24.02 -14.01
C LEU A 318 -10.15 -24.52 -12.81
N ILE A 319 -9.81 -24.02 -11.62
CA ILE A 319 -10.52 -24.32 -10.38
C ILE A 319 -11.51 -23.16 -10.11
N GLU A 320 -12.80 -23.41 -10.30
CA GLU A 320 -13.85 -22.43 -9.99
C GLU A 320 -14.41 -22.65 -8.59
N PHE A 321 -13.96 -21.84 -7.62
CA PHE A 321 -14.35 -21.99 -6.23
C PHE A 321 -15.86 -21.88 -5.99
N ALA A 322 -16.56 -21.02 -6.74
CA ALA A 322 -18.02 -20.87 -6.62
C ALA A 322 -18.75 -22.18 -6.99
N THR A 323 -18.35 -22.81 -8.08
CA THR A 323 -18.92 -24.08 -8.56
C THR A 323 -18.62 -25.22 -7.58
N ILE A 324 -17.40 -25.27 -7.04
CA ILE A 324 -17.01 -26.27 -6.04
C ILE A 324 -17.81 -26.09 -4.74
N ALA A 325 -18.04 -24.84 -4.32
CA ALA A 325 -18.84 -24.54 -3.15
C ALA A 325 -20.30 -24.95 -3.34
N ILE A 326 -20.90 -24.73 -4.51
CA ILE A 326 -22.28 -25.16 -4.80
C ILE A 326 -22.42 -26.68 -4.82
N ASN A 327 -21.42 -27.39 -5.34
CA ASN A 327 -21.43 -28.86 -5.47
C ASN A 327 -20.87 -29.58 -4.25
N ARG A 328 -20.75 -28.90 -3.11
CA ARG A 328 -20.25 -29.52 -1.89
C ARG A 328 -21.29 -30.51 -1.35
N PRO A 329 -20.93 -31.78 -1.09
CA PRO A 329 -21.87 -32.79 -0.61
C PRO A 329 -22.41 -32.51 0.80
N ASP A 330 -21.83 -31.54 1.50
CA ASP A 330 -22.19 -31.05 2.84
C ASP A 330 -23.19 -29.87 2.85
N MET A 331 -23.67 -29.40 1.68
CA MET A 331 -24.79 -28.45 1.53
C MET A 331 -26.02 -29.10 0.89
#